data_AF-A0A518GJD5-F1
#
_entry.id   AF-A0A518GJD5-F1
#
_cell.length_a   1.000
_cell.length_b   1.000
_cell.length_c   1.000
_cell.angle_alpha   90.00
_cell.angle_beta   90.00
_cell.angle_gamma   90.00
#
_symmetry.space_group_name_H-M   'P 1'
#
loop_
_entity.id
_entity.type
_entity.pdbx_description
1 polymer ?
#
loop_
_entity_poly.entity_id
_entity_poly.type
_entity_poly.pdbx_seq_one_letter_code
_entity_poly.pdbx_strand_id
1 'polypeptide(L)'
;MSAPSGLCQLDHVLALARTVPASARRERLETITTTIPCGLTAIMGPSGAGKTTLLNLLAGFEEPSSGKLLWNQTAHNQAIHEPLTLSIAWMPADFGLWPDLTIAEHLQATAPVGSSQAQVEDWISLFELHPAHRLPSQLSQGEQSRLSLARAVISKAPVLVLDEPCVHLQASLTHSLWKSLTGFWKEQQTNVIYSTHQPELVLGCADHLLILEEGKLVASGRPVDVYRSPETQEVAWMLGATNWFSKTEQSLWWSEELPHANIRPEQVEVLAASDSSIVMESLETVGPLSMLELRALREQATQPDARRMEDGPKTSRTLWVAGQRSFPPVGSRVRLRWLPLLLFIALLLNLSGCWKADEPRVAIAEETRWMLPADGPLVPAPRGLCVSSAGELLVLDTAGRVLVYDREHQLVRKWHMPEYSVGKAEGICVLNDGRIAVADTHYHRVVIFHPDGTLSHTFGQEGKGPAEFIYPVAITQDPEGFLYVCEYGSNDRCQKLTTEGQMVLEMGRFGLGPGEFQRPSGVVWSENRLYIVDAFNSRVQVFDAQTGKLLQNDFNQAELAYPYDIASGSREAGKAIDFWIVEYASGQVTRLSANGELLGRGFAAEPLRTPWGVCYDPEGRLYVADTGNRRIICWKISR
;
A
#
# COMPACT_ATOMS: atom_id res chain seq x y z
N MET A 1 14.56 -30.14 -14.89
CA MET A 1 14.30 -30.21 -13.44
C MET A 1 12.80 -30.06 -13.26
N SER A 2 12.15 -31.17 -12.89
CA SER A 2 10.70 -31.31 -12.79
C SER A 2 10.15 -30.51 -11.60
N ALA A 3 9.10 -29.74 -11.83
CA ALA A 3 8.38 -28.98 -10.82
C ALA A 3 7.78 -29.91 -9.75
N PRO A 4 7.84 -29.57 -8.44
CA PRO A 4 7.00 -30.22 -7.45
C PRO A 4 5.58 -29.66 -7.58
N SER A 5 4.72 -30.38 -8.30
CA SER A 5 3.28 -30.27 -8.17
C SER A 5 2.84 -31.04 -6.92
N GLY A 6 2.60 -30.34 -5.82
CA GLY A 6 1.87 -30.89 -4.67
C GLY A 6 0.57 -30.12 -4.50
N LEU A 7 -0.55 -30.81 -4.34
CA LEU A 7 -1.79 -30.29 -3.76
C LEU A 7 -1.75 -30.64 -2.28
N CYS A 8 -1.79 -29.64 -1.39
CA CYS A 8 -2.12 -29.85 0.01
C CYS A 8 -3.65 -30.02 0.04
N GLN A 9 -4.10 -31.18 0.45
CA GLN A 9 -5.50 -31.47 0.70
C GLN A 9 -5.55 -32.05 2.11
N LEU A 10 -6.09 -31.27 3.05
CA LEU A 10 -6.48 -31.83 4.35
C LEU A 10 -7.86 -32.46 4.20
N ASP A 11 -7.92 -33.78 4.19
CA ASP A 11 -9.18 -34.48 4.38
C ASP A 11 -9.26 -34.90 5.86
N HIS A 12 -10.16 -34.24 6.59
CA HIS A 12 -10.47 -34.43 8.01
C HIS A 12 -9.34 -34.08 8.99
N VAL A 13 -9.46 -32.92 9.67
CA VAL A 13 -8.75 -32.58 10.91
C VAL A 13 -9.74 -32.44 12.05
N LEU A 14 -9.96 -33.52 12.78
CA LEU A 14 -10.61 -33.48 14.10
C LEU A 14 -9.47 -33.35 15.11
N ALA A 15 -9.59 -32.43 16.06
CA ALA A 15 -8.63 -32.32 17.14
C ALA A 15 -9.31 -31.99 18.46
N LEU A 16 -9.65 -33.04 19.21
CA LEU A 16 -9.89 -32.88 20.64
C LEU A 16 -8.55 -32.60 21.34
N ALA A 17 -8.50 -31.79 22.40
CA ALA A 17 -7.34 -31.74 23.29
C ALA A 17 -7.75 -32.23 24.68
N ARG A 18 -7.16 -33.34 25.16
CA ARG A 18 -7.23 -33.77 26.55
C ARG A 18 -6.13 -33.08 27.35
N THR A 19 -6.51 -32.16 28.23
CA THR A 19 -5.75 -31.91 29.46
C THR A 19 -6.72 -31.78 30.64
N VAL A 20 -6.46 -32.49 31.75
CA VAL A 20 -7.19 -32.41 33.04
C VAL A 20 -6.12 -32.47 34.15
N PRO A 21 -6.31 -31.84 35.35
CA PRO A 21 -7.34 -32.22 36.33
C PRO A 21 -8.32 -31.10 36.79
N ALA A 22 -9.58 -31.54 37.00
CA ALA A 22 -10.60 -31.12 37.97
C ALA A 22 -10.84 -29.62 38.27
N SER A 23 -11.70 -28.95 37.48
CA SER A 23 -12.85 -28.16 38.01
C SER A 23 -13.71 -27.47 36.95
N ALA A 24 -13.29 -27.39 35.68
CA ALA A 24 -14.16 -27.12 34.53
C ALA A 24 -13.47 -27.56 33.23
N ARG A 25 -14.05 -28.51 32.48
CA ARG A 25 -13.56 -28.93 31.15
C ARG A 25 -14.09 -27.94 30.11
N ARG A 26 -13.21 -27.21 29.41
CA ARG A 26 -13.56 -26.46 28.18
C ARG A 26 -12.70 -26.97 27.04
N GLU A 27 -13.32 -27.43 25.95
CA GLU A 27 -12.62 -27.86 24.74
C GLU A 27 -11.95 -26.64 24.07
N ARG A 28 -10.68 -26.75 23.68
CA ARG A 28 -9.93 -25.66 22.99
C ARG A 28 -10.27 -25.59 21.50
N LEU A 29 -10.58 -26.74 20.91
CA LEU A 29 -11.11 -26.93 19.57
C LEU A 29 -12.21 -27.99 19.66
N GLU A 30 -13.32 -27.75 18.96
CA GLU A 30 -14.39 -28.73 18.80
C GLU A 30 -14.13 -29.59 17.55
N THR A 31 -15.19 -30.18 16.98
CA THR A 31 -15.11 -30.89 15.70
C THR A 31 -14.90 -29.90 14.56
N ILE A 32 -13.65 -29.78 14.12
CA ILE A 32 -13.30 -29.07 12.88
C ILE A 32 -13.28 -30.09 11.73
N THR A 33 -13.71 -29.68 10.54
CA THR A 33 -13.54 -30.47 9.33
C THR A 33 -13.34 -29.48 8.19
N THR A 34 -12.14 -29.45 7.63
CA THR A 34 -11.79 -28.55 6.53
C THR A 34 -10.61 -29.09 5.74
N THR A 35 -10.49 -28.58 4.52
CA THR A 35 -9.34 -28.79 3.63
C THR A 35 -8.59 -27.48 3.52
N ILE A 36 -7.27 -27.49 3.77
CA ILE A 36 -6.40 -26.36 3.46
C ILE A 36 -5.76 -26.62 2.10
N PRO A 37 -6.05 -25.81 1.06
CA PRO A 37 -5.45 -25.96 -0.25
C PRO A 37 -3.98 -25.52 -0.25
N CYS A 38 -3.27 -25.82 -1.35
CA CYS A 38 -1.95 -25.23 -1.58
C CYS A 38 -1.99 -23.70 -1.69
N GLY A 39 -0.89 -23.07 -1.27
CA GLY A 39 -0.72 -21.62 -1.29
C GLY A 39 -0.71 -21.01 0.10
N LEU A 40 -1.21 -19.77 0.20
CA LEU A 40 -1.28 -19.01 1.44
C LEU A 40 -2.65 -19.15 2.10
N THR A 41 -2.69 -19.72 3.31
CA THR A 41 -3.90 -19.87 4.10
C THR A 41 -3.82 -19.05 5.38
N ALA A 42 -4.79 -18.16 5.57
CA ALA A 42 -4.96 -17.39 6.79
C ALA A 42 -5.93 -18.08 7.77
N ILE A 43 -5.63 -18.00 9.05
CA ILE A 43 -6.51 -18.40 10.15
C ILE A 43 -6.81 -17.15 10.99
N MET A 44 -8.08 -16.74 11.02
CA MET A 44 -8.54 -15.56 11.73
C MET A 44 -9.53 -15.94 12.82
N GLY A 45 -9.74 -15.07 13.80
CA GLY A 45 -10.67 -15.30 14.91
C GLY A 45 -10.26 -14.52 16.16
N PRO A 46 -11.18 -14.29 17.11
CA PRO A 46 -10.88 -13.53 18.33
C PRO A 46 -9.80 -14.20 19.19
N SER A 47 -9.31 -13.47 20.19
CA SER A 47 -8.36 -14.04 21.15
C SER A 47 -9.02 -15.22 21.88
N GLY A 48 -8.31 -16.34 22.02
CA GLY A 48 -8.85 -17.57 22.61
C GLY A 48 -9.74 -18.42 21.68
N ALA A 49 -9.89 -18.06 20.40
CA ALA A 49 -10.70 -18.84 19.44
C ALA A 49 -10.13 -20.22 19.08
N GLY A 50 -8.89 -20.53 19.46
CA GLY A 50 -8.23 -21.81 19.16
C GLY A 50 -7.21 -21.78 18.01
N LYS A 51 -6.86 -20.59 17.46
CA LYS A 51 -5.89 -20.44 16.34
C LYS A 51 -4.55 -21.11 16.60
N THR A 52 -3.88 -20.75 17.69
CA THR A 52 -2.59 -21.35 18.12
C THR A 52 -2.70 -22.85 18.33
N THR A 53 -3.81 -23.34 18.90
CA THR A 53 -4.04 -24.78 19.08
C THR A 53 -4.13 -25.49 17.73
N LEU A 54 -4.86 -24.93 16.75
CA LEU A 54 -4.93 -25.48 15.40
C LEU A 54 -3.57 -25.47 14.70
N LEU A 55 -2.80 -24.39 14.84
CA LEU A 55 -1.45 -24.31 14.30
C LEU A 55 -0.48 -25.31 14.95
N ASN A 56 -0.56 -25.51 16.27
CA ASN A 56 0.26 -26.51 16.98
C ASN A 56 -0.03 -27.94 16.51
N LEU A 57 -1.29 -28.26 16.20
CA LEU A 57 -1.67 -29.55 15.62
C LEU A 57 -1.09 -29.73 14.22
N LEU A 58 -1.14 -28.68 13.39
CA LEU A 58 -0.54 -28.68 12.06
C LEU A 58 0.99 -28.81 12.15
N ALA A 59 1.64 -28.14 13.09
CA ALA A 59 3.08 -28.23 13.29
C ALA A 59 3.54 -29.52 14.01
N GLY A 60 2.62 -30.33 14.55
CA GLY A 60 2.92 -31.57 15.26
C GLY A 60 3.38 -31.41 16.71
N PHE A 61 3.21 -30.24 17.32
CA PHE A 61 3.47 -30.00 18.75
C PHE A 61 2.33 -30.46 19.66
N GLU A 62 1.14 -30.64 19.09
CA GLU A 62 -0.02 -31.21 19.78
C GLU A 62 -0.60 -32.37 18.95
N GLU A 63 -1.20 -33.35 19.64
CA GLU A 63 -1.91 -34.46 19.00
C GLU A 63 -3.44 -34.31 19.17
N PRO A 64 -4.23 -34.67 18.13
CA PRO A 64 -5.67 -34.71 18.27
C PRO A 64 -6.11 -35.86 19.17
N SER A 65 -7.01 -35.62 20.13
CA SER A 65 -7.53 -36.64 21.05
C SER A 65 -8.63 -37.49 20.42
N SER A 66 -9.17 -37.04 19.29
CA SER A 66 -9.95 -37.83 18.32
C SER A 66 -9.80 -37.15 16.96
N GLY A 67 -9.98 -37.93 15.89
CA GLY A 67 -9.73 -37.45 14.54
C GLY A 67 -8.47 -38.01 13.92
N LYS A 68 -8.19 -37.51 12.72
CA LYS A 68 -6.91 -37.70 12.03
C LYS A 68 -6.46 -36.34 11.52
N LEU A 69 -5.21 -36.24 11.11
CA LEU A 69 -4.69 -35.10 10.35
C LEU A 69 -3.93 -35.73 9.19
N LEU A 70 -4.39 -35.46 7.97
CA LEU A 70 -3.86 -36.07 6.76
C LEU A 70 -3.10 -35.04 5.93
N TRP A 71 -1.91 -35.42 5.46
CA TRP A 71 -1.10 -34.66 4.51
C TRP A 71 -1.04 -35.43 3.19
N ASN A 72 -1.73 -34.95 2.15
CA ASN A 72 -1.66 -35.58 0.84
C ASN A 72 -0.40 -35.13 0.08
N GLN A 73 0.47 -36.08 -0.27
CA GLN A 73 1.53 -35.87 -1.27
C GLN A 73 1.19 -36.73 -2.50
N THR A 74 0.88 -36.11 -3.64
CA THR A 74 0.86 -36.81 -4.93
C THR A 74 2.19 -36.55 -5.65
N ALA A 75 3.15 -37.48 -5.55
CA ALA A 75 4.06 -37.89 -6.63
C ALA A 75 5.26 -38.73 -6.14
N HIS A 76 5.06 -40.00 -5.80
CA HIS A 76 5.86 -41.08 -6.40
C HIS A 76 5.22 -42.45 -6.20
N ASN A 77 5.05 -43.16 -7.32
CA ASN A 77 4.83 -44.60 -7.35
C ASN A 77 5.91 -45.29 -6.52
N GLN A 78 5.51 -45.94 -5.44
CA GLN A 78 5.91 -47.28 -4.97
C GLN A 78 5.65 -47.37 -3.47
N ALA A 79 5.28 -48.57 -3.04
CA ALA A 79 4.96 -48.92 -1.67
C ALA A 79 5.98 -48.36 -0.67
N ILE A 80 5.57 -47.43 0.19
CA ILE A 80 6.32 -47.01 1.37
C ILE A 80 5.37 -47.10 2.56
N HIS A 81 5.71 -48.01 3.48
CA HIS A 81 4.96 -48.34 4.71
C HIS A 81 5.40 -47.52 5.93
N GLU A 82 6.09 -46.39 5.73
CA GLU A 82 6.59 -45.53 6.82
C GLU A 82 5.99 -44.12 6.75
N PRO A 83 5.62 -43.49 7.89
CA PRO A 83 5.08 -42.14 7.91
C PRO A 83 6.16 -41.13 7.48
N LEU A 84 5.99 -40.56 6.29
CA LEU A 84 6.87 -39.53 5.75
C LEU A 84 6.79 -38.27 6.65
N THR A 85 7.93 -37.87 7.22
CA THR A 85 8.07 -36.62 7.99
C THR A 85 8.07 -35.43 7.03
N LEU A 86 6.97 -34.66 7.00
CA LEU A 86 6.98 -33.38 6.30
C LEU A 86 7.92 -32.40 7.00
N SER A 87 8.80 -31.77 6.24
CA SER A 87 9.64 -30.69 6.74
C SER A 87 8.78 -29.43 6.89
N ILE A 88 8.47 -29.07 8.14
CA ILE A 88 7.72 -27.87 8.50
C ILE A 88 8.67 -26.89 9.17
N ALA A 89 8.57 -25.61 8.84
CA ALA A 89 9.12 -24.55 9.70
C ALA A 89 8.00 -23.90 10.50
N TRP A 90 8.20 -23.82 11.81
CA TRP A 90 7.22 -23.31 12.77
C TRP A 90 7.73 -22.01 13.40
N MET A 91 6.90 -20.97 13.34
CA MET A 91 7.07 -19.73 14.09
C MET A 91 5.98 -19.69 15.17
N PRO A 92 6.32 -19.92 16.45
CA PRO A 92 5.36 -19.80 17.55
C PRO A 92 5.10 -18.32 17.90
N ALA A 93 4.00 -18.08 18.62
CA ALA A 93 3.60 -16.74 19.07
C ALA A 93 4.61 -16.07 20.02
N ASP A 94 5.42 -16.86 20.73
CA ASP A 94 6.51 -16.39 21.61
C ASP A 94 7.87 -16.24 20.88
N PHE A 95 7.84 -16.27 19.54
CA PHE A 95 8.98 -16.16 18.62
C PHE A 95 9.93 -17.36 18.60
N GLY A 96 9.97 -18.19 19.64
CA GLY A 96 10.80 -19.40 19.68
C GLY A 96 12.30 -19.14 19.46
N LEU A 97 12.81 -18.00 19.93
CA LEU A 97 14.21 -17.58 19.78
C LEU A 97 15.11 -18.26 20.82
N TRP A 98 16.34 -18.58 20.43
CA TRP A 98 17.35 -19.13 21.32
C TRP A 98 18.06 -17.99 22.08
N PRO A 99 17.95 -17.93 23.41
CA PRO A 99 18.38 -16.76 24.18
C PRO A 99 19.88 -16.47 24.07
N ASP A 100 20.69 -17.53 23.86
CA ASP A 100 22.15 -17.46 23.86
C ASP A 100 22.76 -17.31 22.46
N LEU A 101 21.94 -17.27 21.39
CA LEU A 101 22.42 -17.09 20.02
C LEU A 101 22.23 -15.65 19.54
N THR A 102 23.21 -15.13 18.80
CA THR A 102 23.12 -13.85 18.11
C THR A 102 22.19 -13.92 16.91
N ILE A 103 21.81 -12.78 16.33
CA ILE A 103 21.03 -12.71 15.08
C ILE A 103 21.70 -13.55 13.98
N ALA A 104 23.00 -13.36 13.74
CA ALA A 104 23.72 -14.11 12.71
C ALA A 104 23.68 -15.63 12.96
N GLU A 105 23.88 -16.06 14.21
CA GLU A 105 23.86 -17.48 14.57
C GLU A 105 22.47 -18.09 14.42
N HIS A 106 21.41 -17.35 14.74
CA HIS A 106 20.04 -17.79 14.48
C HIS A 106 19.81 -18.07 13.00
N LEU A 107 20.17 -17.11 12.14
CA LEU A 107 19.95 -17.25 10.70
C LEU A 107 20.80 -18.37 10.13
N GLN A 108 22.06 -18.46 10.53
CA GLN A 108 23.00 -19.51 10.11
C GLN A 108 22.52 -20.91 10.54
N ALA A 109 21.94 -21.04 11.74
CA ALA A 109 21.45 -22.32 12.26
C ALA A 109 20.23 -22.84 11.47
N THR A 110 19.42 -21.94 10.90
CA THR A 110 18.24 -22.30 10.09
C THR A 110 18.52 -22.29 8.59
N ALA A 111 19.71 -21.85 8.18
CA ALA A 111 20.09 -21.75 6.78
C ALA A 111 20.28 -23.13 6.13
N PRO A 112 19.98 -23.26 4.82
CA PRO A 112 20.33 -24.46 4.06
C PRO A 112 21.82 -24.75 4.17
N VAL A 113 22.17 -26.04 4.23
CA VAL A 113 23.57 -26.49 4.32
C VAL A 113 24.39 -25.90 3.16
N GLY A 114 25.53 -25.30 3.48
CA GLY A 114 26.42 -24.65 2.51
C GLY A 114 26.11 -23.16 2.25
N SER A 115 25.20 -22.55 3.00
CA SER A 115 24.98 -21.10 2.96
C SER A 115 26.23 -20.34 3.42
N SER A 116 26.63 -19.35 2.62
CA SER A 116 27.82 -18.52 2.87
C SER A 116 27.52 -17.38 3.85
N GLN A 117 28.57 -16.84 4.49
CA GLN A 117 28.44 -15.67 5.37
C GLN A 117 27.83 -14.44 4.67
N ALA A 118 28.12 -14.26 3.37
CA ALA A 118 27.54 -13.19 2.58
C ALA A 118 26.01 -13.31 2.47
N GLN A 119 25.49 -14.52 2.29
CA GLN A 119 24.05 -14.77 2.26
C GLN A 119 23.38 -14.48 3.60
N VAL A 120 24.07 -14.76 4.71
CA VAL A 120 23.58 -14.40 6.05
C VAL A 120 23.47 -12.89 6.19
N GLU A 121 24.48 -12.14 5.74
CA GLU A 121 24.46 -10.67 5.76
C GLU A 121 23.35 -10.07 4.88
N ASP A 122 23.11 -10.67 3.71
CA ASP A 122 22.01 -10.30 2.83
C ASP A 122 20.65 -10.48 3.53
N TRP A 123 20.46 -11.57 4.26
CA TRP A 123 19.23 -11.81 5.02
C TRP A 123 19.06 -10.87 6.21
N ILE A 124 20.14 -10.56 6.93
CA ILE A 124 20.12 -9.57 8.02
C ILE A 124 19.65 -8.21 7.47
N SER A 125 20.14 -7.83 6.30
CA SER A 125 19.73 -6.60 5.63
C SER A 125 18.27 -6.66 5.15
N LEU A 126 17.85 -7.78 4.55
CA LEU A 126 16.48 -7.98 4.07
C LEU A 126 15.42 -7.86 5.18
N PHE A 127 15.73 -8.35 6.38
CA PHE A 127 14.82 -8.32 7.54
C PHE A 127 15.07 -7.15 8.49
N GLU A 128 15.97 -6.21 8.14
CA GLU A 128 16.31 -5.04 8.96
C GLU A 128 16.71 -5.45 10.40
N LEU A 129 17.66 -6.37 10.50
CA LEU A 129 18.11 -7.00 11.76
C LEU A 129 19.55 -6.59 12.13
N HIS A 130 19.89 -5.33 11.91
CA HIS A 130 21.22 -4.80 12.23
C HIS A 130 21.33 -4.29 13.68
N PRO A 131 22.51 -4.42 14.32
CA PRO A 131 23.68 -5.20 13.92
C PRO A 131 23.59 -6.71 14.26
N ALA A 132 24.27 -7.52 13.46
CA ALA A 132 24.25 -8.99 13.46
C ALA A 132 24.60 -9.72 14.79
N HIS A 133 25.32 -9.06 15.70
CA HIS A 133 25.84 -9.67 16.93
C HIS A 133 24.92 -9.50 18.15
N ARG A 134 23.75 -8.87 17.99
CA ARG A 134 22.80 -8.68 19.10
C ARG A 134 22.13 -10.00 19.49
N LEU A 135 21.86 -10.16 20.77
CA LEU A 135 21.09 -11.26 21.36
C LEU A 135 19.59 -10.91 21.44
N PRO A 136 18.66 -11.89 21.48
CA PRO A 136 17.23 -11.64 21.60
C PRO A 136 16.83 -10.71 22.75
N SER A 137 17.51 -10.80 23.90
CA SER A 137 17.27 -9.92 25.06
C SER A 137 17.56 -8.45 24.79
N GLN A 138 18.33 -8.15 23.75
CA GLN A 138 18.67 -6.80 23.33
C GLN A 138 17.74 -6.30 22.22
N LEU A 139 16.83 -7.12 21.69
CA LEU A 139 15.93 -6.79 20.58
C LEU A 139 14.55 -6.31 21.09
N SER A 140 13.97 -5.32 20.40
CA SER A 140 12.56 -4.97 20.53
C SER A 140 11.66 -6.14 20.09
N GLN A 141 10.40 -6.18 20.54
CA GLN A 141 9.45 -7.23 20.13
C GLN A 141 9.26 -7.28 18.61
N GLY A 142 9.32 -6.14 17.92
CA GLY A 142 9.28 -6.08 16.46
C GLY A 142 10.51 -6.71 15.80
N GLU A 143 11.72 -6.44 16.32
CA GLU A 143 12.96 -7.07 15.85
C GLU A 143 12.96 -8.59 16.14
N GLN A 144 12.48 -9.02 17.31
CA GLN A 144 12.34 -10.45 17.65
C GLN A 144 11.37 -11.18 16.71
N SER A 145 10.23 -10.55 16.43
CA SER A 145 9.24 -11.04 15.47
C SER A 145 9.84 -11.17 14.07
N ARG A 146 10.59 -10.16 13.58
CA ARG A 146 11.30 -10.24 12.29
C ARG A 146 12.37 -11.33 12.28
N LEU A 147 13.15 -11.50 13.34
CA LEU A 147 14.15 -12.57 13.43
C LEU A 147 13.51 -13.96 13.39
N SER A 148 12.38 -14.16 14.07
CA SER A 148 11.66 -15.42 14.04
C SER A 148 11.06 -15.72 12.66
N LEU A 149 10.45 -14.71 12.02
CA LEU A 149 9.97 -14.83 10.66
C LEU A 149 11.10 -15.12 9.66
N ALA A 150 12.25 -14.45 9.81
CA ALA A 150 13.43 -14.68 8.99
C ALA A 150 13.89 -16.14 9.05
N ARG A 151 14.00 -16.71 10.26
CA ARG A 151 14.33 -18.13 10.46
C ARG A 151 13.39 -19.07 9.72
N ALA A 152 12.08 -18.81 9.79
CA ALA A 152 11.10 -19.62 9.09
C ALA A 152 11.28 -19.52 7.56
N VAL A 153 11.43 -18.31 7.02
CA VAL A 153 11.60 -18.09 5.57
C VAL A 153 12.90 -18.69 5.02
N ILE A 154 14.01 -18.51 5.75
CA ILE A 154 15.34 -18.95 5.34
C ILE A 154 15.47 -20.48 5.32
N SER A 155 14.71 -21.18 6.16
CA SER A 155 14.71 -22.65 6.21
C SER A 155 14.37 -23.32 4.88
N LYS A 156 13.69 -22.62 3.97
CA LYS A 156 13.12 -23.15 2.71
C LYS A 156 12.26 -24.39 2.91
N ALA A 157 11.62 -24.54 4.08
CA ALA A 157 10.68 -25.62 4.30
C ALA A 157 9.50 -25.51 3.31
N PRO A 158 9.01 -26.64 2.76
CA PRO A 158 7.88 -26.65 1.82
C PRO A 158 6.56 -26.19 2.46
N VAL A 159 6.48 -26.25 3.80
CA VAL A 159 5.35 -25.76 4.59
C VAL A 159 5.87 -24.87 5.72
N LEU A 160 5.38 -23.64 5.76
CA LEU A 160 5.59 -22.70 6.85
C LEU A 160 4.30 -22.59 7.65
N VAL A 161 4.40 -22.73 8.96
CA VAL A 161 3.29 -22.55 9.90
C VAL A 161 3.67 -21.40 10.82
N LEU A 162 2.88 -20.32 10.83
CA LEU A 162 3.27 -19.03 11.43
C LEU A 162 2.18 -18.50 12.36
N ASP A 163 2.48 -18.37 13.66
CA ASP A 163 1.52 -17.80 14.62
C ASP A 163 1.78 -16.30 14.80
N GLU A 164 0.81 -15.47 14.39
CA GLU A 164 0.80 -14.01 14.50
C GLU A 164 2.11 -13.34 14.01
N PRO A 165 2.57 -13.65 12.78
CA PRO A 165 3.93 -13.29 12.33
C PRO A 165 4.19 -11.79 12.23
N CYS A 166 3.13 -10.98 12.21
CA CYS A 166 3.20 -9.53 11.99
C CYS A 166 2.66 -8.70 13.16
N VAL A 167 2.28 -9.31 14.28
CA VAL A 167 1.53 -8.63 15.35
C VAL A 167 2.31 -7.50 16.04
N HIS A 168 3.64 -7.57 16.04
CA HIS A 168 4.52 -6.55 16.62
C HIS A 168 5.19 -5.65 15.58
N LEU A 169 4.81 -5.77 14.31
CA LEU A 169 5.37 -4.95 13.23
C LEU A 169 4.57 -3.66 13.05
N GLN A 170 5.27 -2.58 12.70
CA GLN A 170 4.62 -1.32 12.34
C GLN A 170 3.80 -1.49 11.06
N ALA A 171 2.57 -0.95 11.03
CA ALA A 171 1.63 -1.13 9.92
C ALA A 171 2.20 -0.76 8.54
N SER A 172 3.02 0.29 8.47
CA SER A 172 3.71 0.74 7.25
C SER A 172 4.67 -0.31 6.68
N LEU A 173 5.39 -1.03 7.55
CA LEU A 173 6.34 -2.06 7.16
C LEU A 173 5.65 -3.40 6.85
N THR A 174 4.61 -3.73 7.63
CA THR A 174 3.88 -5.01 7.53
C THR A 174 3.41 -5.29 6.10
N HIS A 175 2.74 -4.33 5.46
CA HIS A 175 2.20 -4.54 4.11
C HIS A 175 3.32 -4.75 3.07
N SER A 176 4.39 -3.96 3.12
CA SER A 176 5.50 -4.07 2.16
C SER A 176 6.28 -5.37 2.32
N LEU A 177 6.54 -5.79 3.55
CA LEU A 177 7.25 -7.03 3.85
C LEU A 177 6.39 -8.24 3.45
N TRP A 178 5.14 -8.29 3.91
CA TRP A 178 4.24 -9.42 3.64
C TRP A 178 3.97 -9.60 2.15
N LYS A 179 3.79 -8.51 1.39
CA LYS A 179 3.63 -8.55 -0.07
C LYS A 179 4.88 -9.09 -0.77
N SER A 180 6.07 -8.69 -0.31
CA SER A 180 7.34 -9.18 -0.86
C SER A 180 7.52 -10.68 -0.58
N LEU A 181 7.25 -11.13 0.65
CA LEU A 181 7.30 -12.54 1.03
C LEU A 181 6.26 -13.38 0.28
N THR A 182 5.05 -12.85 0.07
CA THR A 182 4.00 -13.55 -0.69
C THR A 182 4.44 -13.83 -2.13
N GLY A 183 5.09 -12.86 -2.79
CA GLY A 183 5.67 -13.06 -4.12
C GLY A 183 6.74 -14.15 -4.10
N PHE A 184 7.67 -14.07 -3.14
CA PHE A 184 8.74 -15.05 -2.96
C PHE A 184 8.21 -16.48 -2.71
N TRP A 185 7.23 -16.65 -1.81
CA TRP A 185 6.66 -17.97 -1.52
C TRP A 185 5.89 -18.55 -2.71
N LYS A 186 5.20 -17.71 -3.49
CA LYS A 186 4.53 -18.14 -4.72
C LYS A 186 5.54 -18.63 -5.77
N GLU A 187 6.67 -17.93 -5.93
CA GLU A 187 7.76 -18.36 -6.81
C GLU A 187 8.42 -19.67 -6.37
N GLN A 188 8.60 -19.85 -5.05
CA GLN A 188 9.19 -21.06 -4.46
C GLN A 188 8.19 -22.22 -4.28
N GLN A 189 6.90 -22.00 -4.62
CA GLN A 189 5.80 -22.95 -4.36
C GLN A 189 5.73 -23.37 -2.89
N THR A 190 6.06 -22.47 -1.97
CA THR A 190 6.01 -22.69 -0.52
C THR A 190 4.57 -22.54 -0.03
N ASN A 191 4.09 -23.51 0.74
CA ASN A 191 2.78 -23.43 1.39
C ASN A 191 2.92 -22.70 2.72
N VAL A 192 2.05 -21.75 2.99
CA VAL A 192 2.11 -20.93 4.21
C VAL A 192 0.77 -20.95 4.89
N ILE A 193 0.75 -21.40 6.14
CA ILE A 193 -0.43 -21.36 7.01
C ILE A 193 -0.11 -20.39 8.13
N TYR A 194 -0.88 -19.32 8.27
CA TYR A 194 -0.59 -18.29 9.27
C TYR A 194 -1.84 -17.84 10.01
N SER A 195 -1.70 -17.53 11.30
CA SER A 195 -2.74 -16.83 12.05
C SER A 195 -2.57 -15.32 11.96
N THR A 196 -3.69 -14.59 11.99
CA THR A 196 -3.65 -13.14 12.14
C THR A 196 -4.97 -12.60 12.70
N HIS A 197 -4.90 -11.42 13.30
CA HIS A 197 -6.06 -10.57 13.59
C HIS A 197 -6.25 -9.41 12.59
N GLN A 198 -5.40 -9.30 11.57
CA GLN A 198 -5.38 -8.18 10.62
C GLN A 198 -6.09 -8.55 9.31
N PRO A 199 -7.32 -8.07 9.07
CA PRO A 199 -8.08 -8.43 7.86
C PRO A 199 -7.40 -7.96 6.57
N GLU A 200 -6.59 -6.90 6.62
CA GLU A 200 -5.88 -6.36 5.46
C GLU A 200 -4.86 -7.36 4.88
N LEU A 201 -4.19 -8.16 5.72
CA LEU A 201 -3.27 -9.20 5.28
C LEU A 201 -4.02 -10.36 4.62
N VAL A 202 -5.16 -10.72 5.19
CA VAL A 202 -6.03 -11.78 4.69
C VAL A 202 -6.57 -11.41 3.31
N LEU A 203 -7.20 -10.24 3.20
CA LEU A 203 -7.83 -9.78 1.95
C LEU A 203 -6.79 -9.44 0.87
N GLY A 204 -5.58 -9.03 1.25
CA GLY A 204 -4.53 -8.64 0.31
C GLY A 204 -3.70 -9.79 -0.24
N CYS A 205 -3.46 -10.85 0.54
CA CYS A 205 -2.45 -11.86 0.22
C CYS A 205 -2.91 -13.31 0.34
N ALA A 206 -3.93 -13.63 1.14
CA ALA A 206 -4.34 -15.02 1.35
C ALA A 206 -5.06 -15.59 0.13
N ASP A 207 -4.77 -16.85 -0.20
CA ASP A 207 -5.48 -17.62 -1.20
C ASP A 207 -6.71 -18.33 -0.55
N HIS A 208 -6.63 -18.65 0.74
CA HIS A 208 -7.68 -19.29 1.52
C HIS A 208 -7.79 -18.71 2.94
N LEU A 209 -9.00 -18.73 3.52
CA LEU A 209 -9.30 -18.21 4.85
C LEU A 209 -10.07 -19.25 5.66
N LEU A 210 -9.67 -19.43 6.91
CA LEU A 210 -10.42 -20.11 7.97
C LEU A 210 -10.74 -19.09 9.07
N ILE A 211 -11.99 -19.02 9.52
CA ILE A 211 -12.36 -18.22 10.69
C ILE A 211 -12.77 -19.15 11.82
N LEU A 212 -12.12 -18.99 12.96
CA LEU A 212 -12.42 -19.72 14.18
C LEU A 212 -13.13 -18.84 15.20
N GLU A 213 -14.09 -19.41 15.91
CA GLU A 213 -14.73 -18.79 17.07
C GLU A 213 -15.03 -19.86 18.13
N GLU A 214 -14.59 -19.63 19.36
CA GLU A 214 -14.74 -20.58 20.48
C GLU A 214 -14.38 -22.04 20.15
N GLY A 215 -13.33 -22.26 19.34
CA GLY A 215 -12.88 -23.60 18.95
C GLY A 215 -13.65 -24.22 17.78
N LYS A 216 -14.62 -23.53 17.20
CA LYS A 216 -15.38 -23.96 16.01
C LYS A 216 -14.88 -23.26 14.75
N LEU A 217 -14.96 -23.94 13.62
CA LEU A 217 -14.81 -23.32 12.30
C LEU A 217 -16.14 -22.68 11.90
N VAL A 218 -16.19 -21.35 11.85
CA VAL A 218 -17.39 -20.57 11.54
C VAL A 218 -17.44 -20.07 10.09
N ALA A 219 -16.30 -20.03 9.40
CA ALA A 219 -16.25 -19.77 7.96
C ALA A 219 -14.99 -20.39 7.34
N SER A 220 -15.10 -20.80 6.07
CA SER A 220 -14.00 -21.36 5.29
C SER A 220 -14.18 -21.06 3.80
N GLY A 221 -13.13 -20.61 3.12
CA GLY A 221 -13.17 -20.38 1.67
C GLY A 221 -12.19 -19.33 1.19
N ARG A 222 -12.40 -18.81 -0.04
CA ARG A 222 -11.58 -17.69 -0.53
C ARG A 222 -11.90 -16.42 0.25
N PRO A 223 -10.91 -15.62 0.65
CA PRO A 223 -11.14 -14.40 1.44
C PRO A 223 -12.20 -13.46 0.86
N VAL A 224 -12.19 -13.26 -0.46
CA VAL A 224 -13.14 -12.39 -1.15
C VAL A 224 -14.57 -12.91 -1.09
N ASP A 225 -14.77 -14.22 -1.08
CA ASP A 225 -16.10 -14.83 -1.02
C ASP A 225 -16.68 -14.67 0.40
N VAL A 226 -15.86 -14.97 1.43
CA VAL A 226 -16.24 -14.78 2.84
C VAL A 226 -16.47 -13.30 3.16
N TYR A 227 -15.67 -12.40 2.58
CA TYR A 227 -15.86 -10.96 2.72
C TYR A 227 -17.21 -10.50 2.12
N ARG A 228 -17.57 -10.97 0.93
CA ARG A 228 -18.79 -10.52 0.25
C ARG A 228 -20.06 -11.12 0.86
N SER A 229 -20.02 -12.41 1.15
CA SER A 229 -21.17 -13.18 1.61
C SER A 229 -20.85 -13.90 2.93
N PRO A 230 -20.58 -13.15 4.01
CA PRO A 230 -20.32 -13.73 5.32
C PRO A 230 -21.59 -14.40 5.86
N GLU A 231 -21.42 -15.55 6.54
CA GLU A 231 -22.54 -16.31 7.11
C GLU A 231 -23.19 -15.57 8.29
N THR A 232 -22.39 -14.85 9.08
CA THR A 232 -22.86 -14.11 10.26
C THR A 232 -22.30 -12.68 10.29
N GLN A 233 -22.92 -11.82 11.11
CA GLN A 233 -22.48 -10.43 11.30
C GLN A 233 -21.10 -10.37 11.95
N GLU A 234 -20.80 -11.31 12.86
CA GLU A 234 -19.54 -11.42 13.56
C GLU A 234 -18.41 -11.72 12.58
N VAL A 235 -18.61 -12.71 11.69
CA VAL A 235 -17.70 -13.04 10.60
C VAL A 235 -17.48 -11.83 9.69
N ALA A 236 -18.57 -11.13 9.35
CA ALA A 236 -18.49 -9.93 8.52
C ALA A 236 -17.61 -8.85 9.16
N TRP A 237 -17.78 -8.61 10.46
CA TRP A 237 -17.09 -7.58 11.23
C TRP A 237 -15.60 -7.87 11.42
N MET A 238 -15.22 -9.14 11.59
CA MET A 238 -13.80 -9.51 11.68
C MET A 238 -13.02 -9.20 10.40
N LEU A 239 -13.70 -9.17 9.25
CA LEU A 239 -13.10 -8.82 7.96
C LEU A 239 -13.18 -7.33 7.62
N GLY A 240 -13.63 -6.49 8.56
CA GLY A 240 -13.75 -5.05 8.41
C GLY A 240 -15.18 -4.54 8.59
N ALA A 241 -15.35 -3.22 8.50
CA ALA A 241 -16.65 -2.58 8.68
C ALA A 241 -17.71 -3.17 7.73
N THR A 242 -18.95 -3.23 8.23
CA THR A 242 -20.11 -3.73 7.48
C THR A 242 -21.38 -3.03 7.93
N ASN A 243 -22.35 -2.94 7.02
CA ASN A 243 -23.72 -2.55 7.31
C ASN A 243 -24.62 -3.78 7.25
N TRP A 244 -25.09 -4.25 8.41
CA TRP A 244 -25.90 -5.45 8.50
C TRP A 244 -27.39 -5.15 8.70
N PHE A 245 -28.24 -5.48 7.72
CA PHE A 245 -29.67 -5.18 7.75
C PHE A 245 -30.52 -6.44 7.88
N SER A 246 -31.40 -6.48 8.89
CA SER A 246 -32.49 -7.48 8.92
C SER A 246 -33.51 -7.22 7.81
N LYS A 247 -34.28 -8.24 7.42
CA LYS A 247 -35.29 -8.12 6.33
C LYS A 247 -36.29 -6.99 6.56
N THR A 248 -36.70 -6.77 7.81
CA THR A 248 -37.63 -5.69 8.18
C THR A 248 -36.97 -4.32 8.04
N GLU A 249 -35.71 -4.17 8.45
CA GLU A 249 -34.95 -2.92 8.32
C GLU A 249 -34.64 -2.56 6.87
N GLN A 250 -34.42 -3.54 5.99
CA GLN A 250 -34.13 -3.26 4.58
C GLN A 250 -35.24 -2.41 3.95
N SER A 251 -36.50 -2.74 4.22
CA SER A 251 -37.66 -1.97 3.72
C SER A 251 -37.76 -0.54 4.27
N LEU A 252 -37.09 -0.24 5.38
CA LEU A 252 -37.08 1.09 5.99
C LEU A 252 -35.97 1.97 5.41
N TRP A 253 -34.79 1.39 5.17
CA TRP A 253 -33.58 2.14 4.81
C TRP A 253 -33.27 2.14 3.31
N TRP A 254 -33.80 1.17 2.57
CA TRP A 254 -33.50 0.97 1.16
C TRP A 254 -34.77 1.03 0.32
N SER A 255 -34.69 1.74 -0.80
CA SER A 255 -35.78 1.78 -1.79
C SER A 255 -35.78 0.58 -2.74
N GLU A 256 -34.68 -0.17 -2.78
CA GLU A 256 -34.48 -1.34 -3.63
C GLU A 256 -34.29 -2.61 -2.79
N GLU A 257 -34.61 -3.77 -3.37
CA GLU A 257 -34.43 -5.06 -2.70
C GLU A 257 -32.94 -5.42 -2.69
N LEU A 258 -32.40 -5.58 -1.49
CA LEU A 258 -31.00 -5.97 -1.30
C LEU A 258 -30.82 -7.48 -1.50
N PRO A 259 -29.73 -7.92 -2.16
CA PRO A 259 -29.53 -9.35 -2.40
C PRO A 259 -29.14 -10.16 -1.15
N HIS A 260 -28.70 -9.50 -0.08
CA HIS A 260 -28.23 -10.10 1.16
C HIS A 260 -28.27 -9.08 2.31
N ALA A 261 -28.21 -9.57 3.55
CA ALA A 261 -28.24 -8.73 4.76
C ALA A 261 -26.97 -7.90 4.95
N ASN A 262 -25.84 -8.41 4.49
CA ASN A 262 -24.53 -7.77 4.59
C ASN A 262 -24.31 -6.81 3.42
N ILE A 263 -24.15 -5.52 3.69
CA ILE A 263 -23.78 -4.52 2.69
C ILE A 263 -22.46 -3.88 3.10
N ARG A 264 -21.42 -4.07 2.29
CA ARG A 264 -20.10 -3.52 2.57
C ARG A 264 -20.07 -2.00 2.35
N PRO A 265 -19.25 -1.25 3.10
CA PRO A 265 -19.22 0.22 3.02
C PRO A 265 -19.02 0.76 1.60
N GLU A 266 -18.22 0.08 0.78
CA GLU A 266 -17.95 0.44 -0.61
C GLU A 266 -19.11 0.15 -1.58
N GLN A 267 -20.16 -0.53 -1.11
CA GLN A 267 -21.38 -0.83 -1.88
C GLN A 267 -22.52 0.15 -1.61
N VAL A 268 -22.26 1.19 -0.83
CA VAL A 268 -23.26 2.17 -0.39
C VAL A 268 -22.96 3.51 -1.04
N GLU A 269 -23.97 4.11 -1.64
CA GLU A 269 -23.96 5.50 -2.09
C GLU A 269 -25.06 6.28 -1.36
N VAL A 270 -24.73 7.48 -0.87
CA VAL A 270 -25.64 8.37 -0.15
C VAL A 270 -25.96 9.59 -1.01
N LEU A 271 -27.21 9.71 -1.43
CA LEU A 271 -27.69 10.74 -2.35
C LEU A 271 -28.61 11.73 -1.64
N ALA A 272 -28.55 13.01 -2.01
CA ALA A 272 -29.53 13.99 -1.55
C ALA A 272 -30.91 13.69 -2.16
N ALA A 273 -31.95 13.64 -1.32
CA ALA A 273 -33.30 13.29 -1.75
C ALA A 273 -34.35 13.98 -0.86
N SER A 274 -34.94 15.08 -1.34
CA SER A 274 -35.92 15.88 -0.57
C SER A 274 -37.20 15.11 -0.22
N ASP A 275 -37.56 14.13 -1.03
CA ASP A 275 -38.71 13.24 -0.86
C ASP A 275 -38.44 12.05 0.07
N SER A 276 -37.19 11.86 0.50
CA SER A 276 -36.81 10.73 1.36
C SER A 276 -37.31 10.90 2.80
N SER A 277 -37.66 9.78 3.42
CA SER A 277 -37.98 9.69 4.84
C SER A 277 -36.73 9.51 5.71
N ILE A 278 -35.51 9.61 5.18
CA ILE A 278 -34.27 9.43 5.95
C ILE A 278 -33.54 10.77 6.03
N VAL A 279 -33.07 11.13 7.22
CA VAL A 279 -32.27 12.34 7.48
C VAL A 279 -30.89 11.94 7.96
N MET A 280 -29.85 12.60 7.46
CA MET A 280 -28.48 12.46 7.97
C MET A 280 -28.27 13.40 9.16
N GLU A 281 -28.01 12.86 10.34
CA GLU A 281 -27.84 13.62 11.60
C GLU A 281 -26.39 13.97 11.89
N SER A 282 -25.45 13.12 11.49
CA SER A 282 -24.02 13.39 11.57
C SER A 282 -23.25 12.67 10.47
N LEU A 283 -22.04 13.15 10.23
CA LEU A 283 -21.06 12.57 9.33
C LEU A 283 -19.70 12.72 10.01
N GLU A 284 -19.04 11.59 10.24
CA GLU A 284 -17.69 11.53 10.81
C GLU A 284 -16.79 10.71 9.89
N THR A 285 -15.61 11.23 9.55
CA THR A 285 -14.63 10.48 8.77
C THR A 285 -13.70 9.73 9.70
N VAL A 286 -13.64 8.41 9.55
CA VAL A 286 -12.84 7.49 10.36
C VAL A 286 -11.88 6.74 9.43
N GLY A 287 -10.69 7.32 9.23
CA GLY A 287 -9.71 6.80 8.28
C GLY A 287 -10.25 6.80 6.84
N PRO A 288 -10.25 5.65 6.13
CA PRO A 288 -10.79 5.56 4.77
C PRO A 288 -12.34 5.45 4.71
N LEU A 289 -13.01 5.38 5.86
CA LEU A 289 -14.45 5.21 5.98
C LEU A 289 -15.12 6.51 6.42
N SER A 290 -16.38 6.67 6.05
CA SER A 290 -17.29 7.67 6.60
C SER A 290 -18.36 6.95 7.41
N MET A 291 -18.56 7.39 8.65
CA MET A 291 -19.60 6.92 9.56
C MET A 291 -20.71 7.98 9.61
N LEU A 292 -21.92 7.58 9.25
CA LEU A 292 -23.10 8.44 9.21
C LEU A 292 -24.09 7.99 10.27
N GLU A 293 -24.62 8.93 11.05
CA GLU A 293 -25.83 8.67 11.84
C GLU A 293 -27.05 9.10 11.04
N LEU A 294 -27.96 8.15 10.80
CA LEU A 294 -29.17 8.37 10.02
C LEU A 294 -30.41 8.22 10.90
N ARG A 295 -31.46 9.00 10.63
CA ARG A 295 -32.76 8.88 11.29
C ARG A 295 -33.90 8.75 10.29
N ALA A 296 -34.75 7.74 10.48
CA ALA A 296 -35.99 7.56 9.75
C ALA A 296 -37.09 8.46 10.34
N LEU A 297 -37.67 9.32 9.49
CA LEU A 297 -38.83 10.14 9.74
C LEU A 297 -40.08 9.25 9.65
N ARG A 298 -40.78 9.04 10.76
CA ARG A 298 -42.09 8.38 10.74
C ARG A 298 -43.14 9.27 10.06
N GLU A 299 -43.57 8.91 8.86
CA GLU A 299 -44.86 9.35 8.32
C GLU A 299 -45.68 8.14 7.85
N GLN A 300 -46.83 7.93 8.51
CA GLN A 300 -47.91 6.98 8.23
C GLN A 300 -47.72 5.48 8.56
N ALA A 301 -47.75 5.14 9.86
CA ALA A 301 -48.32 3.88 10.31
C ALA A 301 -49.85 4.03 10.44
N THR A 302 -50.58 3.95 9.33
CA THR A 302 -52.01 3.58 9.35
C THR A 302 -52.12 2.06 9.32
N GLN A 303 -51.76 1.39 10.41
CA GLN A 303 -52.26 0.06 10.73
C GLN A 303 -52.53 -0.05 12.24
N PRO A 304 -53.74 -0.46 12.69
CA PRO A 304 -54.16 -0.31 14.09
C PRO A 304 -53.63 -1.35 15.08
N ASP A 305 -52.72 -2.25 14.69
CA ASP A 305 -52.39 -3.44 15.50
C ASP A 305 -50.91 -3.59 15.84
N ALA A 306 -50.30 -2.55 16.40
CA ALA A 306 -48.96 -2.63 17.01
C ALA A 306 -49.05 -2.49 18.54
N ARG A 307 -49.65 -3.48 19.22
CA ARG A 307 -49.41 -3.71 20.64
C ARG A 307 -48.48 -4.91 20.80
N ARG A 308 -47.33 -4.65 21.44
CA ARG A 308 -46.30 -5.62 21.90
C ARG A 308 -45.42 -6.26 20.83
N MET A 309 -44.40 -5.51 20.40
CA MET A 309 -43.09 -6.08 20.07
C MET A 309 -42.05 -5.19 20.77
N GLU A 310 -41.23 -5.78 21.64
CA GLU A 310 -40.13 -5.07 22.34
C GLU A 310 -39.00 -4.66 21.37
N ASP A 311 -39.00 -5.20 20.13
CA ASP A 311 -38.09 -4.85 19.03
C ASP A 311 -38.83 -4.06 17.93
N GLY A 312 -39.25 -2.83 18.23
CA GLY A 312 -39.69 -1.91 17.18
C GLY A 312 -38.52 -1.49 16.27
N PRO A 313 -38.76 -1.13 14.98
CA PRO A 313 -37.67 -0.72 14.09
C PRO A 313 -36.95 0.50 14.68
N LYS A 314 -35.63 0.39 14.87
CA LYS A 314 -34.78 1.49 15.33
C LYS A 314 -34.97 2.68 14.39
N THR A 315 -35.34 3.82 14.97
CA THR A 315 -35.54 5.06 14.20
C THR A 315 -34.23 5.73 13.85
N SER A 316 -33.13 5.37 14.52
CA SER A 316 -31.77 5.82 14.21
C SER A 316 -30.85 4.66 13.84
N ARG A 317 -29.84 4.93 13.03
CA ARG A 317 -28.91 3.91 12.53
C ARG A 317 -27.57 4.51 12.08
N THR A 318 -26.49 3.90 12.59
CA THR A 318 -25.14 4.11 12.08
C THR A 318 -24.95 3.39 10.75
N LEU A 319 -24.37 4.07 9.76
CA LEU A 319 -24.06 3.56 8.43
C LEU A 319 -22.61 3.87 8.07
N TRP A 320 -21.88 2.85 7.63
CA TRP A 320 -20.52 2.94 7.14
C TRP A 320 -20.51 3.06 5.62
N VAL A 321 -19.76 4.01 5.08
CA VAL A 321 -19.61 4.26 3.63
C VAL A 321 -18.12 4.39 3.31
N ALA A 322 -17.68 3.82 2.19
CA ALA A 322 -16.30 3.94 1.71
C ALA A 322 -16.26 4.49 0.28
N GLY A 323 -15.24 5.29 -0.03
CA GLY A 323 -14.96 5.74 -1.40
C GLY A 323 -15.84 6.87 -1.94
N GLN A 324 -16.86 7.30 -1.20
CA GLN A 324 -17.69 8.45 -1.58
C GLN A 324 -16.97 9.78 -1.24
N ARG A 325 -16.72 10.59 -2.27
CA ARG A 325 -15.95 11.86 -2.17
C ARG A 325 -16.72 13.02 -1.55
N SER A 326 -18.04 13.05 -1.73
CA SER A 326 -18.90 14.13 -1.25
C SER A 326 -20.20 13.58 -0.69
N PHE A 327 -20.61 14.11 0.46
CA PHE A 327 -21.88 13.77 1.09
C PHE A 327 -22.85 14.96 1.04
N PRO A 328 -24.17 14.71 0.99
CA PRO A 328 -25.17 15.74 1.27
C PRO A 328 -24.91 16.43 2.61
N PRO A 329 -25.28 17.71 2.82
CA PRO A 329 -25.06 18.38 4.10
C PRO A 329 -25.74 17.68 5.27
N VAL A 330 -25.14 17.72 6.47
CA VAL A 330 -25.80 17.27 7.69
C VAL A 330 -27.13 18.00 7.89
N GLY A 331 -28.17 17.27 8.26
CA GLY A 331 -29.56 17.72 8.34
C GLY A 331 -30.36 17.56 7.05
N SER A 332 -29.72 17.21 5.93
CA SER A 332 -30.42 16.94 4.67
C SER A 332 -31.16 15.60 4.70
N ARG A 333 -32.23 15.52 3.91
CA ARG A 333 -32.89 14.25 3.59
C ARG A 333 -32.08 13.52 2.53
N VAL A 334 -31.83 12.23 2.76
CA VAL A 334 -30.93 11.40 1.96
C VAL A 334 -31.58 10.09 1.55
N ARG A 335 -31.16 9.51 0.43
CA ARG A 335 -31.54 8.16 0.00
C ARG A 335 -30.30 7.29 -0.11
N LEU A 336 -30.41 6.05 0.37
CA LEU A 336 -29.36 5.04 0.21
C LEU A 336 -29.57 4.33 -1.12
N ARG A 337 -28.47 4.16 -1.86
CA ARG A 337 -28.43 3.40 -3.10
C ARG A 337 -27.37 2.33 -3.03
N TRP A 338 -27.73 1.14 -3.51
CA TRP A 338 -26.89 -0.04 -3.48
C TRP A 338 -26.16 -0.11 -4.80
N LEU A 339 -24.86 -0.32 -4.73
CA LEU A 339 -24.02 -0.47 -5.91
C LEU A 339 -23.79 -1.96 -6.15
N PRO A 340 -24.48 -2.60 -7.14
CA PRO A 340 -24.22 -3.98 -7.49
C PRO A 340 -22.77 -4.14 -7.92
N LEU A 341 -22.17 -5.29 -7.63
CA LEU A 341 -20.74 -5.50 -7.85
C LEU A 341 -20.33 -5.51 -9.34
N LEU A 342 -21.27 -5.58 -10.29
CA LEU A 342 -21.00 -5.32 -11.72
C LEU A 342 -20.95 -3.82 -12.04
N LEU A 343 -21.59 -2.98 -11.24
CA LEU A 343 -21.39 -1.53 -11.20
C LEU A 343 -20.19 -1.16 -10.33
N PHE A 344 -19.77 -1.99 -9.36
CA PHE A 344 -18.49 -1.83 -8.64
C PHE A 344 -17.31 -2.31 -9.48
N ILE A 345 -17.43 -3.42 -10.21
CA ILE A 345 -16.51 -3.82 -11.27
C ILE A 345 -16.68 -2.90 -12.45
N ALA A 346 -17.82 -2.30 -12.76
CA ALA A 346 -17.87 -1.16 -13.66
C ALA A 346 -17.57 0.15 -12.95
N LEU A 347 -17.21 0.23 -11.67
CA LEU A 347 -16.61 1.41 -11.03
C LEU A 347 -15.11 1.19 -10.84
N LEU A 348 -14.65 -0.07 -10.88
CA LEU A 348 -13.28 -0.60 -10.88
C LEU A 348 -12.79 -0.97 -12.30
N LEU A 349 -13.69 -1.10 -13.26
CA LEU A 349 -13.49 -1.10 -14.72
C LEU A 349 -13.97 0.24 -15.26
N ASN A 350 -14.82 1.02 -14.54
CA ASN A 350 -14.76 2.48 -14.59
C ASN A 350 -13.70 3.06 -13.61
N LEU A 351 -12.75 2.24 -13.12
CA LEU A 351 -11.37 2.70 -12.85
C LEU A 351 -10.52 2.64 -14.13
N SER A 352 -11.08 2.25 -15.28
CA SER A 352 -10.88 3.10 -16.44
C SER A 352 -11.90 4.23 -16.27
N GLY A 353 -11.57 5.30 -15.56
CA GLY A 353 -12.37 6.53 -15.44
C GLY A 353 -13.90 6.44 -15.37
N CYS A 354 -14.53 7.26 -14.53
CA CYS A 354 -15.71 7.94 -15.06
C CYS A 354 -15.23 8.81 -16.24
N TRP A 355 -15.00 8.22 -17.41
CA TRP A 355 -14.78 8.95 -18.64
C TRP A 355 -16.13 9.59 -18.92
N LYS A 356 -16.16 10.93 -18.96
CA LYS A 356 -16.93 11.49 -20.07
C LYS A 356 -16.26 10.91 -21.31
N ALA A 357 -17.02 10.20 -22.16
CA ALA A 357 -16.51 9.62 -23.40
C ALA A 357 -15.81 10.65 -24.33
N ASP A 358 -15.90 11.94 -23.98
CA ASP A 358 -15.33 13.10 -24.65
C ASP A 358 -14.06 13.69 -23.99
N GLU A 359 -13.43 13.06 -22.98
CA GLU A 359 -12.19 13.62 -22.43
C GLU A 359 -11.01 13.52 -23.43
N PRO A 360 -10.25 14.61 -23.62
CA PRO A 360 -9.18 14.63 -24.61
C PRO A 360 -8.05 13.68 -24.23
N ARG A 361 -7.40 13.08 -25.23
CA ARG A 361 -6.29 12.15 -25.05
C ARG A 361 -4.98 12.77 -25.51
N VAL A 362 -3.90 12.43 -24.81
CA VAL A 362 -2.55 12.80 -25.24
C VAL A 362 -2.18 11.95 -26.46
N ALA A 363 -1.84 12.61 -27.56
CA ALA A 363 -1.33 11.94 -28.75
C ALA A 363 0.15 11.57 -28.55
N ILE A 364 0.41 10.27 -28.40
CA ILE A 364 1.76 9.70 -28.28
C ILE A 364 2.20 9.22 -29.67
N ALA A 365 3.26 9.81 -30.22
CA ALA A 365 3.80 9.45 -31.53
C ALA A 365 4.64 8.16 -31.46
N GLU A 366 5.39 8.00 -30.38
CA GLU A 366 6.33 6.90 -30.18
C GLU A 366 6.44 6.60 -28.68
N GLU A 367 6.47 5.32 -28.31
CA GLU A 367 6.72 4.85 -26.95
C GLU A 367 7.97 3.96 -26.95
N THR A 368 8.95 4.32 -26.13
CA THR A 368 10.11 3.49 -25.81
C THR A 368 10.10 3.17 -24.33
N ARG A 369 10.57 1.97 -23.96
CA ARG A 369 10.63 1.53 -22.57
C ARG A 369 11.79 0.59 -22.32
N TRP A 370 12.36 0.67 -21.13
CA TRP A 370 13.45 -0.20 -20.71
C TRP A 370 13.44 -0.41 -19.20
N MET A 371 13.90 -1.59 -18.79
CA MET A 371 14.05 -1.95 -17.38
C MET A 371 15.29 -1.27 -16.79
N LEU A 372 15.25 -0.96 -15.49
CA LEU A 372 16.46 -0.54 -14.79
C LEU A 372 17.48 -1.69 -14.72
N PRO A 373 18.78 -1.38 -14.70
CA PRO A 373 19.81 -2.39 -14.49
C PRO A 373 19.64 -3.03 -13.11
N ALA A 374 19.90 -4.34 -13.02
CA ALA A 374 19.89 -5.05 -11.75
C ALA A 374 20.92 -4.48 -10.77
N ASP A 375 20.65 -4.65 -9.48
CA ASP A 375 21.57 -4.40 -8.36
C ASP A 375 21.59 -5.66 -7.50
N GLY A 376 22.68 -6.44 -7.63
CA GLY A 376 22.72 -7.79 -7.10
C GLY A 376 21.55 -8.65 -7.64
N PRO A 377 20.76 -9.31 -6.77
CA PRO A 377 19.66 -10.19 -7.19
C PRO A 377 18.36 -9.45 -7.54
N LEU A 378 18.26 -8.15 -7.28
CA LEU A 378 17.03 -7.38 -7.44
C LEU A 378 17.15 -6.36 -8.57
N VAL A 379 16.01 -5.96 -9.13
CA VAL A 379 15.92 -4.78 -10.00
C VAL A 379 15.34 -3.63 -9.18
N PRO A 380 16.12 -2.60 -8.86
CA PRO A 380 15.61 -1.43 -8.14
C PRO A 380 14.52 -0.72 -8.93
N ALA A 381 13.61 -0.06 -8.23
CA ALA A 381 12.54 0.69 -8.86
C ALA A 381 12.95 2.15 -9.08
N PRO A 382 12.67 2.75 -10.26
CA PRO A 382 12.91 4.17 -10.49
C PRO A 382 11.96 5.03 -9.67
N ARG A 383 12.40 6.21 -9.25
CA ARG A 383 11.61 7.17 -8.48
C ARG A 383 11.70 8.58 -9.04
N GLY A 384 12.82 9.26 -8.78
CA GLY A 384 13.07 10.62 -9.24
C GLY A 384 13.63 10.63 -10.65
N LEU A 385 13.16 11.57 -11.47
CA LEU A 385 13.65 11.78 -12.82
C LEU A 385 13.97 13.26 -13.04
N CYS A 386 15.04 13.55 -13.76
CA CYS A 386 15.25 14.86 -14.34
C CYS A 386 16.09 14.76 -15.62
N VAL A 387 16.04 15.79 -16.45
CA VAL A 387 16.82 15.86 -17.68
C VAL A 387 17.80 17.02 -17.61
N SER A 388 19.05 16.78 -17.96
CA SER A 388 20.07 17.84 -18.05
C SER A 388 19.85 18.70 -19.30
N SER A 389 20.45 19.89 -19.33
CA SER A 389 20.46 20.74 -20.54
C SER A 389 21.14 20.08 -21.75
N ALA A 390 21.99 19.07 -21.52
CA ALA A 390 22.58 18.26 -22.58
C ALA A 390 21.62 17.17 -23.12
N GLY A 391 20.44 16.99 -22.51
CA GLY A 391 19.48 15.95 -22.85
C GLY A 391 19.81 14.58 -22.25
N GLU A 392 20.62 14.54 -21.19
CA GLU A 392 20.87 13.30 -20.44
C GLU A 392 19.76 13.11 -19.43
N LEU A 393 19.19 11.90 -19.35
CA LEU A 393 18.19 11.53 -18.36
C LEU A 393 18.88 11.01 -17.11
N LEU A 394 18.63 11.66 -15.97
CA LEU A 394 19.06 11.18 -14.66
C LEU A 394 17.89 10.48 -13.98
N VAL A 395 18.16 9.29 -13.44
CA VAL A 395 17.20 8.45 -12.74
C VAL A 395 17.73 8.12 -11.36
N LEU A 396 16.95 8.43 -10.34
CA LEU A 396 17.20 8.01 -8.96
C LEU A 396 16.36 6.76 -8.66
N ASP A 397 16.99 5.70 -8.15
CA ASP A 397 16.30 4.45 -7.85
C ASP A 397 16.27 4.07 -6.36
N THR A 398 15.49 3.04 -6.03
CA THR A 398 15.32 2.56 -4.64
C THR A 398 16.56 1.89 -4.03
N ALA A 399 17.62 1.66 -4.80
CA ALA A 399 18.90 1.18 -4.27
C ALA A 399 19.87 2.34 -3.95
N GLY A 400 19.39 3.59 -4.02
CA GLY A 400 20.21 4.77 -3.77
C GLY A 400 21.21 5.02 -4.89
N ARG A 401 20.90 4.60 -6.12
CA ARG A 401 21.76 4.85 -7.29
C ARG A 401 21.23 6.04 -8.07
N VAL A 402 22.15 6.87 -8.54
CA VAL A 402 21.89 7.83 -9.61
C VAL A 402 22.41 7.22 -10.90
N LEU A 403 21.52 7.02 -11.86
CA LEU A 403 21.78 6.45 -13.18
C LEU A 403 21.64 7.55 -14.22
N VAL A 404 22.62 7.69 -15.12
CA VAL A 404 22.60 8.69 -16.19
C VAL A 404 22.53 7.99 -17.53
N TYR A 405 21.48 8.29 -18.28
CA TYR A 405 21.26 7.79 -19.63
C TYR A 405 21.50 8.89 -20.66
N ASP A 406 22.11 8.55 -21.79
CA ASP A 406 22.26 9.44 -22.93
C ASP A 406 20.94 9.58 -23.74
N ARG A 407 21.01 10.32 -24.84
CA ARG A 407 19.85 10.61 -25.71
C ARG A 407 19.33 9.35 -26.41
N GLU A 408 20.16 8.34 -26.57
CA GLU A 408 19.88 7.02 -27.13
C GLU A 408 19.45 6.01 -26.05
N HIS A 409 19.18 6.49 -24.83
CA HIS A 409 18.76 5.71 -23.66
C HIS A 409 19.76 4.64 -23.23
N GLN A 410 21.06 4.84 -23.50
CA GLN A 410 22.13 3.99 -23.00
C GLN A 410 22.66 4.52 -21.67
N LEU A 411 22.89 3.63 -20.71
CA LEU A 411 23.45 3.98 -19.42
C LEU A 411 24.93 4.36 -19.56
N VAL A 412 25.26 5.63 -19.33
CA VAL A 412 26.63 6.18 -19.52
C VAL A 412 27.35 6.44 -18.21
N ARG A 413 26.63 6.77 -17.13
CA ARG A 413 27.23 6.99 -15.79
C ARG A 413 26.33 6.40 -14.72
N LYS A 414 26.94 5.96 -13.62
CA LYS A 414 26.23 5.57 -12.41
C LYS A 414 27.09 5.78 -11.17
N TRP A 415 26.47 6.17 -10.07
CA TRP A 415 27.08 6.23 -8.74
C TRP A 415 26.02 5.99 -7.67
N HIS A 416 26.47 5.84 -6.42
CA HIS A 416 25.60 5.67 -5.26
C HIS A 416 25.56 6.94 -4.42
N MET A 417 24.46 7.11 -3.69
CA MET A 417 24.38 8.05 -2.58
C MET A 417 25.47 7.74 -1.53
N PRO A 418 25.97 8.74 -0.77
CA PRO A 418 27.03 8.52 0.22
C PRO A 418 26.64 7.52 1.31
N GLU A 419 25.39 7.58 1.76
CA GLU A 419 24.77 6.60 2.65
C GLU A 419 23.41 6.22 2.05
N TYR A 420 23.07 4.94 2.07
CA TYR A 420 21.89 4.42 1.36
C TYR A 420 21.30 3.16 2.02
N SER A 421 21.73 2.80 3.23
CA SER A 421 21.26 1.60 3.94
C SER A 421 19.83 1.72 4.48
N VAL A 422 19.41 2.94 4.83
CA VAL A 422 18.08 3.22 5.39
C VAL A 422 17.19 3.96 4.39
N GLY A 423 17.79 4.64 3.40
CA GLY A 423 17.10 5.66 2.62
C GLY A 423 16.76 5.31 1.19
N LYS A 424 15.50 5.59 0.83
CA LYS A 424 15.02 5.70 -0.54
C LYS A 424 14.88 7.18 -0.84
N ALA A 425 15.89 7.77 -1.48
CA ALA A 425 15.83 9.16 -1.93
C ALA A 425 14.74 9.32 -3.03
N GLU A 426 14.24 10.55 -3.22
CA GLU A 426 13.05 10.81 -4.06
C GLU A 426 13.26 11.90 -5.09
N GLY A 427 13.65 13.09 -4.65
CA GLY A 427 13.79 14.25 -5.52
C GLY A 427 15.17 14.30 -6.15
N ILE A 428 15.25 14.61 -7.44
CA ILE A 428 16.50 14.86 -8.15
C ILE A 428 16.35 16.03 -9.12
N CYS A 429 17.33 16.92 -9.15
CA CYS A 429 17.35 18.08 -10.04
C CYS A 429 18.76 18.33 -10.56
N VAL A 430 18.90 18.66 -11.85
CA VAL A 430 20.14 19.21 -12.39
C VAL A 430 20.11 20.73 -12.19
N LEU A 431 21.15 21.28 -11.59
CA LEU A 431 21.29 22.70 -11.31
C LEU A 431 21.78 23.46 -12.55
N ASN A 432 21.59 24.78 -12.56
CA ASN A 432 21.99 25.68 -13.65
C ASN A 432 23.51 25.60 -13.97
N ASP A 433 24.33 25.26 -12.98
CA ASP A 433 25.79 25.08 -13.12
C ASP A 433 26.21 23.64 -13.49
N GLY A 434 25.23 22.76 -13.72
CA GLY A 434 25.44 21.35 -14.08
C GLY A 434 25.62 20.40 -12.89
N ARG A 435 25.72 20.90 -11.65
CA ARG A 435 25.68 20.04 -10.45
C ARG A 435 24.33 19.34 -10.32
N ILE A 436 24.27 18.31 -9.50
CA ILE A 436 23.07 17.48 -9.32
C ILE A 436 22.68 17.53 -7.85
N ALA A 437 21.45 17.97 -7.56
CA ALA A 437 20.90 18.00 -6.22
C ALA A 437 19.93 16.83 -6.03
N VAL A 438 20.06 16.12 -4.91
CA VAL A 438 19.20 14.99 -4.54
C VAL A 438 18.59 15.25 -3.17
N ALA A 439 17.27 15.15 -3.06
CA ALA A 439 16.55 15.12 -1.80
C ALA A 439 16.60 13.69 -1.22
N ASP A 440 17.41 13.52 -0.18
CA ASP A 440 17.71 12.23 0.43
C ASP A 440 16.76 11.97 1.60
N THR A 441 15.57 11.48 1.25
CA THR A 441 14.35 11.52 2.07
C THR A 441 14.51 10.95 3.48
N HIS A 442 15.14 9.78 3.64
CA HIS A 442 15.24 9.14 4.97
C HIS A 442 16.57 9.44 5.68
N TYR A 443 17.43 10.25 5.06
CA TYR A 443 18.60 10.84 5.71
C TYR A 443 18.40 12.35 5.98
N HIS A 444 17.18 12.86 5.78
CA HIS A 444 16.76 14.20 6.21
C HIS A 444 17.63 15.34 5.65
N ARG A 445 18.14 15.18 4.43
CA ARG A 445 19.18 16.05 3.87
C ARG A 445 19.05 16.25 2.37
N VAL A 446 19.76 17.24 1.86
CA VAL A 446 20.01 17.44 0.43
C VAL A 446 21.48 17.16 0.15
N VAL A 447 21.73 16.34 -0.87
CA VAL A 447 23.07 15.96 -1.31
C VAL A 447 23.34 16.60 -2.67
N ILE A 448 24.47 17.32 -2.79
CA ILE A 448 24.88 17.97 -4.03
C ILE A 448 26.09 17.22 -4.60
N PHE A 449 25.99 16.80 -5.85
CA PHE A 449 27.06 16.14 -6.61
C PHE A 449 27.61 17.07 -7.69
N HIS A 450 28.88 16.87 -8.02
CA HIS A 450 29.46 17.32 -9.27
C HIS A 450 28.89 16.50 -10.46
N PRO A 451 28.97 17.01 -11.70
CA PRO A 451 28.43 16.31 -12.88
C PRO A 451 29.00 14.90 -13.11
N ASP A 452 30.20 14.63 -12.57
CA ASP A 452 30.87 13.33 -12.64
C ASP A 452 30.41 12.34 -11.56
N GLY A 453 29.50 12.74 -10.67
CA GLY A 453 28.97 11.93 -9.58
C GLY A 453 29.79 12.00 -8.28
N THR A 454 30.86 12.80 -8.23
CA THR A 454 31.60 13.01 -6.98
C THR A 454 30.82 13.94 -6.04
N LEU A 455 30.86 13.65 -4.73
CA LEU A 455 30.17 14.45 -3.73
C LEU A 455 30.77 15.86 -3.66
N SER A 456 29.95 16.88 -3.85
CA SER A 456 30.33 18.28 -3.63
C SER A 456 30.18 18.64 -2.17
N HIS A 457 28.96 18.57 -1.65
CA HIS A 457 28.64 18.82 -0.24
C HIS A 457 27.21 18.35 0.06
N THR A 458 26.85 18.39 1.34
CA THR A 458 25.55 17.99 1.86
C THR A 458 25.09 19.03 2.88
N PHE A 459 23.80 19.30 2.96
CA PHE A 459 23.21 20.12 4.01
C PHE A 459 21.86 19.57 4.45
N GLY A 460 21.42 19.98 5.64
CA GLY A 460 20.19 19.52 6.26
C GLY A 460 20.39 18.40 7.28
N GLN A 461 19.40 18.28 8.16
CA GLN A 461 19.31 17.30 9.24
C GLN A 461 17.83 17.09 9.61
N GLU A 462 17.55 16.06 10.40
CA GLU A 462 16.19 15.83 10.90
C GLU A 462 15.73 17.02 11.77
N GLY A 463 14.57 17.61 11.45
CA GLY A 463 14.03 18.68 12.28
C GLY A 463 12.94 19.51 11.62
N LYS A 464 12.65 20.66 12.25
CA LYS A 464 11.60 21.61 11.84
C LYS A 464 12.11 23.04 11.64
N GLY A 465 13.37 23.30 11.95
CA GLY A 465 14.03 24.57 11.78
C GLY A 465 14.36 24.90 10.32
N PRO A 466 15.01 26.05 10.09
CA PRO A 466 15.50 26.47 8.78
C PRO A 466 16.48 25.46 8.19
N ALA A 467 16.21 25.00 6.96
CA ALA A 467 16.99 23.97 6.26
C ALA A 467 17.10 22.62 7.01
N GLU A 468 16.24 22.37 8.00
CA GLU A 468 15.99 21.04 8.56
C GLU A 468 14.79 20.40 7.88
N PHE A 469 14.76 19.06 7.82
CA PHE A 469 13.74 18.33 7.09
C PHE A 469 13.26 17.09 7.85
N ILE A 470 12.00 16.69 7.68
CA ILE A 470 11.52 15.37 8.12
C ILE A 470 11.59 14.37 6.97
N TYR A 471 10.92 14.61 5.84
CA TYR A 471 11.07 13.75 4.66
C TYR A 471 11.14 14.62 3.42
N PRO A 472 12.33 15.13 3.03
CA PRO A 472 12.48 15.92 1.80
C PRO A 472 12.25 15.00 0.59
N VAL A 473 11.33 15.38 -0.30
CA VAL A 473 10.84 14.51 -1.39
C VAL A 473 10.92 15.11 -2.77
N ALA A 474 10.76 16.42 -2.90
CA ALA A 474 10.78 17.09 -4.20
C ALA A 474 11.78 18.24 -4.16
N ILE A 475 12.50 18.44 -5.26
CA ILE A 475 13.52 19.49 -5.37
C ILE A 475 13.53 20.07 -6.78
N THR A 476 13.55 21.40 -6.89
CA THR A 476 13.72 22.12 -8.16
C THR A 476 14.56 23.39 -7.95
N GLN A 477 15.03 24.01 -9.04
CA GLN A 477 15.80 25.27 -8.99
C GLN A 477 15.17 26.33 -9.90
N ASP A 478 15.19 27.60 -9.47
CA ASP A 478 14.86 28.74 -10.34
C ASP A 478 16.08 29.23 -11.16
N PRO A 479 15.88 30.10 -12.18
CA PRO A 479 16.98 30.66 -12.96
C PRO A 479 17.96 31.52 -12.13
N GLU A 480 17.51 32.07 -11.00
CA GLU A 480 18.36 32.84 -10.07
C GLU A 480 19.26 31.95 -9.20
N GLY A 481 19.04 30.63 -9.21
CA GLY A 481 19.88 29.64 -8.53
C GLY A 481 19.37 29.20 -7.15
N PHE A 482 18.17 29.59 -6.74
CA PHE A 482 17.56 29.15 -5.49
C PHE A 482 16.90 27.77 -5.63
N LEU A 483 17.11 26.93 -4.62
CA LEU A 483 16.51 25.62 -4.50
C LEU A 483 15.15 25.72 -3.81
N TYR A 484 14.20 24.91 -4.25
CA TYR A 484 12.91 24.73 -3.61
C TYR A 484 12.76 23.28 -3.20
N VAL A 485 12.73 23.01 -1.90
CA VAL A 485 12.68 21.65 -1.36
C VAL A 485 11.34 21.45 -0.66
N CYS A 486 10.53 20.52 -1.17
CA CYS A 486 9.30 20.11 -0.50
C CYS A 486 9.57 18.91 0.40
N GLU A 487 8.93 18.91 1.56
CA GLU A 487 9.02 17.82 2.52
C GLU A 487 7.64 17.43 3.06
N TYR A 488 7.52 16.20 3.54
CA TYR A 488 6.35 15.74 4.28
C TYR A 488 6.76 15.16 5.65
N GLY A 489 5.77 14.80 6.45
CA GLY A 489 5.98 14.12 7.74
C GLY A 489 5.67 15.01 8.93
N SER A 490 4.61 15.83 8.83
CA SER A 490 4.11 16.80 9.83
C SER A 490 4.62 18.23 9.70
N ASN A 491 5.68 18.47 8.92
CA ASN A 491 6.04 19.84 8.50
C ASN A 491 5.24 20.26 7.27
N ASP A 492 5.11 19.33 6.30
CA ASP A 492 4.35 19.46 5.04
C ASP A 492 4.45 20.88 4.45
N ARG A 493 5.65 21.22 3.98
CA ARG A 493 6.05 22.56 3.56
C ARG A 493 7.02 22.53 2.37
N CYS A 494 7.27 23.70 1.78
CA CYS A 494 8.30 23.96 0.80
C CYS A 494 9.23 25.05 1.31
N GLN A 495 10.54 24.79 1.33
CA GLN A 495 11.56 25.76 1.73
C GLN A 495 12.32 26.27 0.49
N LYS A 496 12.45 27.59 0.36
CA LYS A 496 13.35 28.24 -0.59
C LYS A 496 14.72 28.43 0.06
N LEU A 497 15.76 27.90 -0.57
CA LEU A 497 17.12 27.83 -0.03
C LEU A 497 18.13 28.35 -1.05
N THR A 498 19.28 28.84 -0.59
CA THR A 498 20.47 28.94 -1.45
C THR A 498 21.00 27.54 -1.76
N THR A 499 21.89 27.42 -2.74
CA THR A 499 22.51 26.12 -3.07
C THR A 499 23.40 25.60 -1.93
N GLU A 500 23.84 26.48 -1.04
CA GLU A 500 24.62 26.19 0.17
C GLU A 500 23.74 25.85 1.39
N GLY A 501 22.42 25.76 1.22
CA GLY A 501 21.48 25.37 2.27
C GLY A 501 21.06 26.49 3.22
N GLN A 502 21.24 27.77 2.86
CA GLN A 502 20.74 28.88 3.66
C GLN A 502 19.26 29.15 3.35
N MET A 503 18.40 29.12 4.36
CA MET A 503 16.97 29.38 4.16
C MET A 503 16.69 30.85 3.83
N VAL A 504 15.90 31.05 2.77
CA VAL A 504 15.44 32.36 2.31
C VAL A 504 14.00 32.61 2.78
N LEU A 505 13.09 31.67 2.50
CA LEU A 505 11.70 31.73 2.95
C LEU A 505 11.08 30.33 3.00
N GLU A 506 9.94 30.24 3.66
CA GLU A 506 9.14 29.02 3.81
C GLU A 506 7.72 29.27 3.30
N MET A 507 7.14 28.24 2.69
CA MET A 507 5.78 28.22 2.18
C MET A 507 5.12 26.93 2.64
N GLY A 508 3.85 27.00 3.06
CA GLY A 508 3.12 25.81 3.46
C GLY A 508 3.16 25.51 4.95
N ARG A 509 2.27 24.60 5.33
CA ARG A 509 2.22 23.87 6.62
C ARG A 509 1.32 22.67 6.43
N PHE A 510 1.37 21.70 7.35
CA PHE A 510 0.39 20.60 7.35
C PHE A 510 -1.06 21.11 7.46
N GLY A 511 -1.93 20.63 6.57
CA GLY A 511 -3.38 20.91 6.60
C GLY A 511 -4.11 20.73 5.27
N LEU A 512 -5.36 21.19 5.21
CA LEU A 512 -6.28 21.00 4.07
C LEU A 512 -6.63 22.33 3.38
N GLY A 513 -6.40 23.46 4.06
CA GLY A 513 -6.78 24.79 3.61
C GLY A 513 -5.82 25.40 2.59
N PRO A 514 -6.11 26.62 2.11
CA PRO A 514 -5.21 27.33 1.21
C PRO A 514 -3.86 27.67 1.82
N GLY A 515 -2.79 27.29 1.14
CA GLY A 515 -1.43 27.43 1.65
C GLY A 515 -1.06 26.36 2.67
N GLU A 516 -1.87 25.30 2.80
CA GLU A 516 -1.57 24.12 3.61
C GLU A 516 -1.43 22.90 2.69
N PHE A 517 -0.64 21.90 3.10
CA PHE A 517 -0.36 20.69 2.32
C PHE A 517 -0.66 19.41 3.11
N GLN A 518 -1.03 18.36 2.39
CA GLN A 518 -0.87 16.97 2.82
C GLN A 518 -0.04 16.22 1.78
N ARG A 519 1.24 16.02 2.12
CA ARG A 519 2.26 15.41 1.25
C ARG A 519 2.54 16.21 -0.04
N PRO A 520 3.29 17.32 0.05
CA PRO A 520 3.75 18.07 -1.12
C PRO A 520 4.84 17.28 -1.87
N SER A 521 4.45 16.41 -2.81
CA SER A 521 5.32 15.36 -3.37
C SER A 521 6.03 15.71 -4.67
N GLY A 522 5.58 16.76 -5.36
CA GLY A 522 6.16 17.23 -6.62
C GLY A 522 6.24 18.75 -6.66
N VAL A 523 7.27 19.29 -7.30
CA VAL A 523 7.45 20.74 -7.45
C VAL A 523 8.11 21.08 -8.77
N VAL A 524 7.57 22.09 -9.46
CA VAL A 524 8.21 22.67 -10.64
C VAL A 524 8.14 24.19 -10.60
N TRP A 525 9.24 24.83 -10.99
CA TRP A 525 9.30 26.26 -11.20
C TRP A 525 8.94 26.61 -12.66
N SER A 526 8.11 27.63 -12.86
CA SER A 526 7.82 28.19 -14.18
C SER A 526 7.34 29.64 -14.06
N GLU A 527 7.89 30.54 -14.87
CA GLU A 527 7.48 31.95 -15.00
C GLU A 527 7.28 32.69 -13.65
N ASN A 528 8.28 32.60 -12.76
CA ASN A 528 8.26 33.21 -11.42
C ASN A 528 7.20 32.62 -10.46
N ARG A 529 6.67 31.44 -10.78
CA ARG A 529 5.70 30.70 -9.98
C ARG A 529 6.24 29.31 -9.65
N LEU A 530 5.82 28.81 -8.49
CA LEU A 530 6.03 27.42 -8.08
C LEU A 530 4.70 26.70 -8.13
N TYR A 531 4.69 25.55 -8.80
CA TYR A 531 3.57 24.64 -8.86
C TYR A 531 3.91 23.46 -7.97
N ILE A 532 3.22 23.33 -6.84
CA ILE A 532 3.46 22.30 -5.84
C ILE A 532 2.29 21.32 -5.85
N VAL A 533 2.60 20.06 -6.11
CA VAL A 533 1.64 18.95 -6.09
C VAL A 533 1.34 18.60 -4.64
N ASP A 534 0.09 18.76 -4.25
CA ASP A 534 -0.44 18.44 -2.93
C ASP A 534 -1.21 17.10 -3.02
N ALA A 535 -0.47 16.00 -2.91
CA ALA A 535 -0.91 14.69 -3.38
C ALA A 535 -2.18 14.19 -2.71
N PHE A 536 -2.30 14.34 -1.38
CA PHE A 536 -3.44 13.78 -0.64
C PHE A 536 -4.66 14.68 -0.72
N ASN A 537 -4.45 15.98 -0.97
CA ASN A 537 -5.53 16.93 -1.24
C ASN A 537 -5.93 16.95 -2.73
N SER A 538 -5.33 16.09 -3.57
CA SER A 538 -5.70 15.92 -4.98
C SER A 538 -5.65 17.20 -5.81
N ARG A 539 -4.69 18.10 -5.51
CA ARG A 539 -4.59 19.42 -6.14
C ARG A 539 -3.15 19.84 -6.40
N VAL A 540 -2.99 20.89 -7.22
CA VAL A 540 -1.72 21.61 -7.40
C VAL A 540 -1.92 23.04 -6.93
N GLN A 541 -1.08 23.50 -5.99
CA GLN A 541 -1.10 24.88 -5.51
C GLN A 541 -0.03 25.71 -6.20
N VAL A 542 -0.34 26.98 -6.49
CA VAL A 542 0.57 27.92 -7.15
C VAL A 542 0.99 29.00 -6.18
N PHE A 543 2.30 29.16 -6.01
CA PHE A 543 2.91 30.18 -5.16
C PHE A 543 3.75 31.13 -6.00
N ASP A 544 3.83 32.38 -5.56
CA ASP A 544 4.79 33.34 -6.09
C ASP A 544 6.20 32.97 -5.59
N ALA A 545 7.12 32.71 -6.51
CA ALA A 545 8.44 32.17 -6.18
C ALA A 545 9.34 33.19 -5.43
N GLN A 546 9.03 34.49 -5.53
CA GLN A 546 9.81 35.55 -4.85
C GLN A 546 9.33 35.80 -3.43
N THR A 547 8.01 35.88 -3.25
CA THR A 547 7.38 36.29 -1.98
C THR A 547 6.89 35.11 -1.15
N GLY A 548 6.75 33.92 -1.74
CA GLY A 548 6.14 32.75 -1.12
C GLY A 548 4.64 32.86 -0.88
N LYS A 549 3.99 33.89 -1.44
CA LYS A 549 2.55 34.09 -1.28
C LYS A 549 1.79 33.11 -2.17
N LEU A 550 0.75 32.48 -1.62
CA LEU A 550 -0.20 31.69 -2.41
C LEU A 550 -0.89 32.59 -3.46
N LEU A 551 -0.79 32.19 -4.71
CA LEU A 551 -1.45 32.82 -5.85
C LEU A 551 -2.75 32.10 -6.22
N GLN A 552 -2.73 30.76 -6.18
CA GLN A 552 -3.86 29.92 -6.55
C GLN A 552 -3.89 28.65 -5.70
N ASN A 553 -5.02 28.39 -5.05
CA ASN A 553 -5.19 27.20 -4.21
C ASN A 553 -5.41 25.90 -5.01
N ASP A 554 -6.04 26.01 -6.17
CA ASP A 554 -6.29 24.86 -7.03
C ASP A 554 -6.01 25.27 -8.47
N PHE A 555 -4.85 24.85 -8.96
CA PHE A 555 -4.41 25.10 -10.33
C PHE A 555 -5.19 24.25 -11.32
N ASN A 556 -5.38 22.98 -11.01
CA ASN A 556 -6.01 22.02 -11.91
C ASN A 556 -7.52 22.22 -11.93
N GLN A 557 -8.08 22.47 -13.11
CA GLN A 557 -9.52 22.54 -13.29
C GLN A 557 -10.16 21.16 -13.46
N ALA A 558 -9.33 20.15 -13.75
CA ALA A 558 -9.74 18.75 -13.79
C ALA A 558 -9.32 18.04 -12.51
N GLU A 559 -10.09 17.00 -12.17
CA GLU A 559 -9.81 16.18 -11.00
C GLU A 559 -8.57 15.30 -11.21
N LEU A 560 -7.69 15.30 -10.22
CA LEU A 560 -6.47 14.49 -10.18
C LEU A 560 -6.61 13.37 -9.14
N ALA A 561 -6.28 12.14 -9.52
CA ALA A 561 -6.30 10.99 -8.63
C ALA A 561 -4.92 10.74 -8.02
N TYR A 562 -4.67 11.33 -6.84
CA TYR A 562 -3.41 11.21 -6.11
C TYR A 562 -2.20 11.62 -6.98
N PRO A 563 -2.17 12.90 -7.43
CA PRO A 563 -1.07 13.40 -8.23
C PRO A 563 0.23 13.30 -7.42
N TYR A 564 1.29 12.80 -8.01
CA TYR A 564 2.54 12.51 -7.29
C TYR A 564 3.67 13.46 -7.67
N ASP A 565 3.90 13.67 -8.96
CA ASP A 565 4.97 14.50 -9.46
C ASP A 565 4.50 15.32 -10.67
N ILE A 566 5.20 16.42 -10.93
CA ILE A 566 4.85 17.40 -11.97
C ILE A 566 6.08 17.82 -12.77
N ALA A 567 5.91 17.89 -14.09
CA ALA A 567 6.88 18.45 -15.00
C ALA A 567 6.26 19.57 -15.83
N SER A 568 7.07 20.57 -16.20
CA SER A 568 6.69 21.60 -17.15
C SER A 568 7.22 21.24 -18.54
N GLY A 569 6.43 21.55 -19.57
CA GLY A 569 6.83 21.39 -20.96
C GLY A 569 7.92 22.38 -21.38
N SER A 570 8.51 22.14 -22.56
CA SER A 570 9.51 23.03 -23.17
C SER A 570 8.89 24.35 -23.63
N ARG A 571 9.63 25.44 -23.45
CA ARG A 571 9.24 26.78 -23.90
C ARG A 571 9.53 26.93 -25.40
N GLU A 572 8.62 26.48 -26.25
CA GLU A 572 8.65 26.79 -27.69
C GLU A 572 8.15 28.22 -27.92
N ALA A 573 8.87 29.01 -28.73
CA ALA A 573 8.50 30.39 -29.03
C ALA A 573 7.07 30.48 -29.62
N GLY A 574 6.17 31.16 -28.91
CA GLY A 574 4.77 31.33 -29.30
C GLY A 574 3.80 30.24 -28.82
N LYS A 575 4.24 29.26 -28.02
CA LYS A 575 3.36 28.27 -27.37
C LYS A 575 3.32 28.46 -25.86
N ALA A 576 2.14 28.20 -25.28
CA ALA A 576 1.97 28.15 -23.83
C ALA A 576 2.68 26.90 -23.25
N ILE A 577 3.14 27.01 -22.01
CA ILE A 577 3.75 25.90 -21.27
C ILE A 577 2.63 24.97 -20.79
N ASP A 578 2.78 23.69 -21.10
CA ASP A 578 1.91 22.65 -20.55
C ASP A 578 2.53 22.04 -19.30
N PHE A 579 1.70 21.45 -18.46
CA PHE A 579 2.12 20.72 -17.27
C PHE A 579 1.74 19.26 -17.39
N TRP A 580 2.64 18.38 -16.95
CA TRP A 580 2.48 16.93 -16.98
C TRP A 580 2.50 16.40 -15.57
N ILE A 581 1.45 15.70 -15.17
CA ILE A 581 1.28 15.23 -13.79
C ILE A 581 1.10 13.72 -13.81
N VAL A 582 1.94 12.99 -13.09
CA VAL A 582 1.72 11.55 -12.86
C VAL A 582 0.72 11.34 -11.76
N GLU A 583 -0.26 10.48 -12.00
CA GLU A 583 -1.27 10.11 -11.02
C GLU A 583 -1.04 8.68 -10.54
N TYR A 584 -0.62 8.57 -9.28
CA TYR A 584 -0.19 7.31 -8.68
C TYR A 584 -1.32 6.27 -8.67
N ALA A 585 -2.55 6.71 -8.35
CA ALA A 585 -3.69 5.83 -8.13
C ALA A 585 -4.33 5.35 -9.44
N SER A 586 -4.36 6.20 -10.46
CA SER A 586 -4.99 5.90 -11.75
C SER A 586 -4.01 5.31 -12.77
N GLY A 587 -2.69 5.36 -12.51
CA GLY A 587 -1.69 4.78 -13.42
C GLY A 587 -1.64 5.50 -14.76
N GLN A 588 -1.81 6.82 -14.76
CA GLN A 588 -1.85 7.65 -15.96
C GLN A 588 -1.01 8.92 -15.79
N VAL A 589 -0.84 9.66 -16.89
CA VAL A 589 -0.29 11.02 -16.87
C VAL A 589 -1.32 12.01 -17.39
N THR A 590 -1.61 13.05 -16.61
CA THR A 590 -2.50 14.14 -17.01
C THR A 590 -1.69 15.31 -17.56
N ARG A 591 -2.10 15.82 -18.73
CA ARG A 591 -1.57 17.02 -19.37
C ARG A 591 -2.52 18.19 -19.14
N LEU A 592 -2.02 19.27 -18.54
CA LEU A 592 -2.76 20.50 -18.29
C LEU A 592 -2.17 21.67 -19.08
N SER A 593 -3.00 22.64 -19.42
CA SER A 593 -2.56 23.92 -20.02
C SER A 593 -1.93 24.82 -18.96
N ALA A 594 -1.34 25.94 -19.41
CA ALA A 594 -0.82 26.99 -18.53
C ALA A 594 -1.87 27.58 -17.54
N ASN A 595 -3.16 27.40 -17.84
CA ASN A 595 -4.28 27.84 -17.00
C ASN A 595 -4.93 26.69 -16.21
N GLY A 596 -4.35 25.49 -16.26
CA GLY A 596 -4.83 24.30 -15.55
C GLY A 596 -5.98 23.56 -16.22
N GLU A 597 -6.31 23.89 -17.47
CA GLU A 597 -7.33 23.19 -18.25
C GLU A 597 -6.82 21.83 -18.71
N LEU A 598 -7.69 20.82 -18.72
CA LEU A 598 -7.33 19.48 -19.19
C LEU A 598 -7.08 19.46 -20.70
N LEU A 599 -5.83 19.26 -21.09
CA LEU A 599 -5.43 19.05 -22.49
C LEU A 599 -5.47 17.57 -22.87
N GLY A 600 -5.32 16.68 -21.90
CA GLY A 600 -5.68 15.29 -22.06
C GLY A 600 -4.98 14.34 -21.11
N ARG A 601 -5.35 13.06 -21.19
CA ARG A 601 -4.75 11.98 -20.40
C ARG A 601 -3.95 11.03 -21.29
N GLY A 602 -2.72 10.74 -20.87
CA GLY A 602 -1.78 9.83 -21.52
C GLY A 602 -1.69 8.51 -20.77
N PHE A 603 -1.67 7.42 -21.52
CA PHE A 603 -1.57 6.05 -21.01
C PHE A 603 -0.47 5.32 -21.76
N ALA A 604 0.25 4.45 -21.06
CA ALA A 604 1.23 3.57 -21.69
C ALA A 604 0.51 2.42 -22.42
N ALA A 605 1.19 1.82 -23.39
CA ALA A 605 0.68 0.64 -24.08
C ALA A 605 0.42 -0.54 -23.10
N GLU A 606 1.22 -0.64 -22.04
CA GLU A 606 0.95 -1.48 -20.87
C GLU A 606 0.65 -0.60 -19.66
N PRO A 607 -0.30 -0.99 -18.79
CA PRO A 607 -0.69 -0.17 -17.64
C PRO A 607 0.51 0.25 -16.78
N LEU A 608 0.62 1.54 -16.50
CA LEU A 608 1.58 2.03 -15.51
C LEU A 608 1.16 1.50 -14.14
N ARG A 609 2.14 1.03 -13.37
CA ARG A 609 1.92 0.55 -12.01
C ARG A 609 2.64 1.50 -11.07
N THR A 610 1.85 2.23 -10.28
CA THR A 610 2.37 3.20 -9.29
C THR A 610 3.41 4.16 -9.90
N PRO A 611 3.08 4.92 -10.95
CA PRO A 611 4.02 5.88 -11.53
C PRO A 611 4.38 6.95 -10.49
N TRP A 612 5.67 7.25 -10.38
CA TRP A 612 6.19 8.05 -9.25
C TRP A 612 6.80 9.38 -9.66
N GLY A 613 7.56 9.40 -10.75
CA GLY A 613 8.28 10.58 -11.22
C GLY A 613 7.99 10.87 -12.68
N VAL A 614 8.08 12.15 -13.06
CA VAL A 614 7.89 12.61 -14.43
C VAL A 614 8.86 13.73 -14.76
N CYS A 615 9.44 13.71 -15.95
CA CYS A 615 10.18 14.86 -16.47
C CYS A 615 9.97 15.00 -17.98
N TYR A 616 10.14 16.21 -18.48
CA TYR A 616 9.96 16.55 -19.89
C TYR A 616 11.25 17.15 -20.42
N ASP A 617 11.72 16.70 -21.58
CA ASP A 617 12.92 17.23 -22.19
C ASP A 617 12.63 18.35 -23.22
N PRO A 618 13.64 19.15 -23.59
CA PRO A 618 13.48 20.20 -24.58
C PRO A 618 13.05 19.71 -25.97
N GLU A 619 13.35 18.46 -26.33
CA GLU A 619 13.03 17.82 -27.60
C GLU A 619 11.59 17.28 -27.69
N GLY A 620 10.82 17.38 -26.61
CA GLY A 620 9.42 17.02 -26.57
C GLY A 620 9.13 15.58 -26.13
N ARG A 621 10.09 14.93 -25.47
CA ARG A 621 9.96 13.62 -24.86
C ARG A 621 9.55 13.75 -23.40
N LEU A 622 8.56 12.97 -23.01
CA LEU A 622 8.11 12.82 -21.64
C LEU A 622 8.62 11.50 -21.08
N TYR A 623 9.32 11.56 -19.96
CA TYR A 623 9.81 10.39 -19.25
C TYR A 623 8.96 10.16 -18.00
N VAL A 624 8.59 8.90 -17.76
CA VAL A 624 7.78 8.47 -16.61
C VAL A 624 8.48 7.32 -15.90
N ALA A 625 8.63 7.44 -14.58
CA ALA A 625 9.14 6.37 -13.72
C ALA A 625 7.98 5.45 -13.37
N ASP A 626 7.87 4.32 -14.07
CA ASP A 626 6.88 3.27 -13.83
C ASP A 626 7.40 2.33 -12.73
N THR A 627 7.40 2.85 -11.50
CA THR A 627 8.07 2.28 -10.32
C THR A 627 7.63 0.85 -10.03
N GLY A 628 6.33 0.55 -10.09
CA GLY A 628 5.78 -0.76 -9.78
C GLY A 628 6.13 -1.83 -10.82
N ASN A 629 6.46 -1.40 -12.04
CA ASN A 629 6.97 -2.27 -13.11
C ASN A 629 8.50 -2.19 -13.26
N ARG A 630 9.19 -1.39 -12.43
CA ARG A 630 10.67 -1.25 -12.39
C ARG A 630 11.30 -0.82 -13.72
N ARG A 631 10.61 0.04 -14.47
CA ARG A 631 11.01 0.48 -15.81
C ARG A 631 10.83 1.99 -16.00
N ILE A 632 11.50 2.53 -17.01
CA ILE A 632 11.24 3.88 -17.51
C ILE A 632 10.39 3.76 -18.79
N ILE A 633 9.42 4.66 -18.91
CA ILE A 633 8.68 4.91 -20.14
C ILE A 633 9.13 6.26 -20.71
N CYS A 634 9.37 6.31 -22.02
CA CYS A 634 9.65 7.52 -22.77
C CYS A 634 8.60 7.67 -23.87
N TRP A 635 7.82 8.74 -23.81
CA TRP A 635 6.84 9.09 -24.83
C TRP A 635 7.31 10.29 -25.63
N LYS A 636 7.33 10.15 -26.95
CA LYS A 636 7.45 11.28 -27.86
C LYS A 636 6.06 11.84 -28.10
N ILE A 637 5.81 13.06 -27.63
CA ILE A 637 4.48 13.68 -27.76
C ILE A 637 4.32 14.21 -29.18
N SER A 638 3.18 13.91 -29.82
CA SER A 638 2.85 14.47 -31.13
C SER A 638 2.71 15.99 -31.03
N ARG A 639 3.32 16.69 -31.99
CA ARG A 639 3.30 18.16 -32.06
C ARG A 639 1.93 18.74 -32.39
#